data_AF-A0A081BAN7-F1
#
_entry.id   AF-A0A081BAN7-F1
#
_cell.length_a   1.000
_cell.length_b   1.000
_cell.length_c   1.000
_cell.angle_alpha   90.00
_cell.angle_beta   90.00
_cell.angle_gamma   90.00
#
_symmetry.space_group_name_H-M   'P 1'
#
loop_
_entity.id
_entity.type
_entity.pdbx_description
1 polymer ?
#
loop_
_entity_poly.entity_id
_entity_poly.type
_entity_poly.pdbx_seq_one_letter_code
_entity_poly.pdbx_strand_id
1 'polypeptide(L)'
;MRLFLIVLVALAGLAAGLMYYRYGTLEPCRALAQDMADETFGEVQAALGSEPGETPESAVRAMRLVTSQYDTSTCASKLWARWTGGEES
;
A
#
# COMPACT_ATOMS: atom_id res chain seq x y z
N MET A 1 -9.00 15.02 -28.30
CA MET A 1 -9.94 14.66 -27.21
C MET A 1 -10.12 13.15 -27.05
N ARG A 2 -10.47 12.37 -28.09
CA ARG A 2 -10.57 10.89 -28.03
C ARG A 2 -9.27 10.19 -27.61
N LEU A 3 -8.13 10.54 -28.21
CA LEU A 3 -6.82 9.99 -27.86
C LEU A 3 -6.44 10.25 -26.39
N PHE A 4 -6.73 11.44 -25.88
CA PHE A 4 -6.46 11.81 -24.49
C PHE A 4 -7.26 10.94 -23.50
N LEU A 5 -8.55 10.69 -23.79
CA LEU A 5 -9.39 9.81 -22.98
C LEU A 5 -8.88 8.36 -23.01
N ILE A 6 -8.46 7.86 -24.18
CA ILE A 6 -7.90 6.49 -24.31
C ILE A 6 -6.63 6.35 -23.46
N VAL A 7 -5.73 7.34 -23.52
CA VAL A 7 -4.49 7.34 -22.73
C VAL A 7 -4.79 7.38 -21.23
N LEU A 8 -5.73 8.23 -20.79
CA LEU A 8 -6.13 8.29 -19.38
C LEU A 8 -6.71 6.97 -18.86
N VAL A 9 -7.59 6.34 -19.64
CA VAL A 9 -8.18 5.04 -19.27
C VAL A 9 -7.11 3.95 -19.22
N ALA A 10 -6.18 3.94 -20.18
CA ALA A 10 -5.07 2.99 -20.18
C ALA A 10 -4.17 3.15 -18.93
N LEU A 11 -3.85 4.39 -18.54
CA LEU A 11 -3.08 4.69 -17.34
C LEU A 11 -3.82 4.28 -16.06
N ALA A 12 -5.11 4.58 -15.95
CA ALA A 12 -5.93 4.17 -14.81
C ALA A 12 -6.00 2.64 -14.69
N GLY A 13 -6.15 1.94 -15.82
CA GLY A 13 -6.13 0.48 -15.86
C GLY A 13 -4.78 -0.11 -15.44
N LEU A 14 -3.67 0.48 -15.88
CA LEU A 14 -2.32 0.10 -15.47
C LEU A 14 -2.09 0.29 -13.97
N ALA A 15 -2.53 1.42 -13.41
CA ALA A 15 -2.41 1.70 -11.98
C ALA A 15 -3.22 0.69 -11.14
N ALA A 16 -4.47 0.42 -11.53
CA ALA A 16 -5.29 -0.60 -10.86
C ALA A 16 -4.67 -2.00 -10.99
N GLY A 17 -4.15 -2.35 -12.17
CA GLY A 17 -3.47 -3.63 -12.41
C GLY A 17 -2.23 -3.82 -11.53
N LEU A 18 -1.38 -2.80 -11.43
CA LEU A 18 -0.20 -2.81 -10.55
C LEU A 18 -0.57 -2.94 -9.08
N MET A 19 -1.60 -2.22 -8.64
CA MET A 19 -2.09 -2.32 -7.26
C MET A 19 -2.58 -3.74 -6.96
N TYR A 20 -3.39 -4.33 -7.84
CA TYR A 20 -3.87 -5.69 -7.65
C TYR A 20 -2.73 -6.72 -7.68
N TYR A 21 -1.77 -6.56 -8.59
CA TYR A 21 -0.60 -7.44 -8.68
C TYR A 21 0.25 -7.42 -7.40
N ARG A 22 0.45 -6.24 -6.81
CA ARG A 22 1.29 -6.09 -5.62
C ARG A 22 0.58 -6.46 -4.32
N TYR A 23 -0.67 -6.05 -4.13
CA TYR A 23 -1.37 -6.18 -2.86
C TYR A 23 -2.44 -7.27 -2.84
N GLY A 24 -2.78 -7.85 -4.00
CA GLY A 24 -3.89 -8.80 -4.16
C GLY A 24 -5.27 -8.18 -3.95
N THR A 25 -5.36 -6.86 -3.89
CA THR A 25 -6.57 -6.09 -3.58
C THR A 25 -6.55 -4.72 -4.26
N LEU A 26 -7.75 -4.20 -4.55
CA LEU A 26 -7.94 -2.82 -4.99
C LEU A 26 -8.42 -1.91 -3.84
N GLU A 27 -8.62 -2.47 -2.64
CA GLU A 27 -9.03 -1.70 -1.47
C GLU A 27 -7.81 -0.98 -0.87
N PRO A 28 -7.78 0.37 -0.84
CA PRO A 28 -6.62 1.12 -0.40
C PRO A 28 -6.28 0.88 1.07
N CYS A 29 -7.27 0.63 1.94
CA CYS A 29 -6.99 0.33 3.35
C CYS A 29 -6.31 -1.03 3.55
N ARG A 30 -6.65 -2.05 2.74
CA ARG A 30 -5.95 -3.34 2.80
C ARG A 30 -4.52 -3.24 2.28
N ALA A 31 -4.31 -2.48 1.21
CA ALA A 31 -2.98 -2.25 0.66
C ALA A 31 -2.10 -1.45 1.64
N LEU A 32 -2.65 -0.39 2.25
CA LEU A 32 -1.96 0.39 3.28
C LEU A 32 -1.57 -0.47 4.49
N ALA A 33 -2.45 -1.36 4.94
CA ALA A 33 -2.14 -2.25 6.05
C ALA A 33 -0.97 -3.20 5.75
N GLN A 34 -0.83 -3.65 4.50
CA GLN A 34 0.31 -4.46 4.06
C GLN A 34 1.59 -3.64 4.04
N ASP A 35 1.61 -2.46 3.41
CA ASP A 35 2.81 -1.61 3.38
C ASP A 35 3.27 -1.20 4.78
N MET A 36 2.35 -0.83 5.68
CA MET A 36 2.69 -0.49 7.07
C MET A 36 3.29 -1.68 7.83
N ALA A 37 2.80 -2.90 7.55
CA ALA A 37 3.31 -4.10 8.18
C ALA A 37 4.68 -4.49 7.63
N ASP A 38 4.87 -4.40 6.31
CA ASP A 38 6.14 -4.68 5.63
C ASP A 38 7.25 -3.71 6.07
N GLU A 39 6.92 -2.43 6.19
CA GLU A 39 7.83 -1.40 6.68
C GLU A 39 8.26 -1.68 8.13
N THR A 40 7.29 -1.80 9.05
CA THR A 40 7.56 -2.05 10.47
C THR A 40 8.35 -3.34 10.68
N PHE A 41 7.94 -4.43 10.02
CA PHE A 41 8.57 -5.72 10.21
C PHE A 41 9.93 -5.80 9.50
N GLY A 42 10.09 -5.13 8.36
CA GLY A 42 11.38 -4.97 7.69
C GLY A 42 12.40 -4.25 8.56
N GLU A 43 12.00 -3.14 9.21
CA GLU A 43 12.86 -2.41 10.16
C GLU A 43 13.26 -3.29 11.36
N VAL A 44 12.30 -4.04 11.92
CA VAL A 44 12.57 -4.94 13.05
C VAL A 44 13.52 -6.06 12.64
N GLN A 45 13.34 -6.67 11.47
CA GLN A 45 14.23 -7.73 10.97
C GLN A 45 15.64 -7.20 10.72
N ALA A 46 15.75 -6.01 10.10
CA ALA A 46 17.03 -5.35 9.87
C ALA A 46 17.75 -5.04 11.19
N ALA A 47 17.03 -4.57 12.21
CA ALA A 47 17.59 -4.30 13.53
C ALA A 47 18.07 -5.57 14.25
N LEU A 48 17.41 -6.71 14.01
CA LEU A 48 17.75 -8.01 14.58
C LEU A 48 18.85 -8.75 13.77
N GLY A 49 19.35 -8.17 12.68
CA GLY A 49 20.33 -8.81 11.79
C GLY A 49 19.81 -10.09 11.13
N SER A 50 18.49 -10.26 11.06
CA SER A 50 17.86 -11.40 10.40
C SER A 50 17.68 -11.10 8.92
N GLU A 51 17.75 -12.14 8.07
CA GLU A 51 17.42 -12.00 6.65
C GLU A 51 15.99 -11.48 6.49
N PRO A 52 15.73 -10.57 5.53
CA PRO A 52 14.38 -10.07 5.26
C PRO A 52 13.50 -11.24 4.83
N GLY A 53 12.65 -11.69 5.74
CA GLY A 53 11.61 -12.70 5.51
C GLY A 53 10.25 -12.06 5.25
N GLU A 54 9.30 -12.91 4.84
CA GLU A 54 7.90 -12.51 4.66
C GLU A 54 7.32 -11.94 5.95
N THR A 55 6.62 -10.81 5.81
CA THR A 55 5.86 -10.19 6.89
C THR A 55 4.79 -11.16 7.40
N PRO A 56 4.75 -11.44 8.72
CA PRO A 56 3.78 -12.38 9.26
C PRO A 56 2.36 -11.84 9.12
N GLU A 57 1.42 -12.73 8.82
CA GLU A 57 0.01 -12.37 8.64
C GLU A 57 -0.58 -11.65 9.86
N SER A 58 -0.06 -11.94 11.06
CA SER A 58 -0.45 -11.28 12.31
C SER A 58 -0.13 -9.79 12.32
N ALA A 59 1.02 -9.38 11.75
CA ALA A 59 1.39 -7.98 11.61
C ALA A 59 0.44 -7.26 10.64
N VAL A 60 0.13 -7.87 9.50
CA VAL A 60 -0.85 -7.34 8.54
C VAL A 60 -2.24 -7.22 9.18
N ARG A 61 -2.68 -8.20 9.98
CA ARG A 61 -3.96 -8.13 10.71
C ARG A 61 -3.98 -7.01 11.74
N ALA A 62 -2.89 -6.80 12.47
CA ALA A 62 -2.77 -5.68 13.40
C ALA A 62 -2.89 -4.34 12.67
N MET A 63 -2.20 -4.18 11.54
CA MET A 63 -2.31 -2.97 10.72
C MET A 63 -3.70 -2.80 10.11
N ARG A 64 -4.40 -3.89 9.75
CA ARG A 64 -5.80 -3.81 9.32
C ARG A 64 -6.70 -3.20 10.39
N LEU A 65 -6.50 -3.52 11.66
CA LEU A 65 -7.24 -2.88 12.77
C LEU A 65 -6.93 -1.38 12.84
N VAL A 66 -5.67 -0.99 12.66
CA VAL A 66 -5.28 0.43 12.62
C VAL A 66 -5.96 1.15 11.45
N THR A 67 -5.85 0.61 10.23
CA THR A 67 -6.45 1.19 9.03
C THR A 67 -7.99 1.15 9.03
N SER A 68 -8.62 0.28 9.83
CA SER A 68 -10.08 0.23 9.95
C SER A 68 -10.69 1.49 10.55
N GLN A 69 -9.87 2.30 11.23
CA GLN A 69 -10.27 3.60 11.76
C GLN A 69 -10.17 4.74 10.73
N TYR A 70 -9.67 4.46 9.53
CA TYR A 70 -9.52 5.43 8.46
C TYR A 70 -10.62 5.27 7.43
N ASP A 71 -11.05 6.40 6.88
CA ASP A 71 -11.86 6.39 5.67
C ASP A 71 -11.02 5.99 4.46
N THR A 72 -11.68 5.48 3.43
CA THR A 72 -11.05 5.02 2.18
C THR A 72 -10.15 6.09 1.54
N SER A 73 -10.55 7.37 1.59
CA SER A 73 -9.76 8.49 1.07
C SER A 73 -8.48 8.72 1.87
N THR A 74 -8.54 8.64 3.20
CA THR A 74 -7.37 8.72 4.09
C THR A 74 -6.43 7.56 3.84
N CYS A 75 -6.94 6.34 3.67
CA CYS A 75 -6.13 5.20 3.30
C CYS A 75 -5.40 5.42 1.98
N ALA A 76 -6.10 5.94 0.96
CA ALA A 76 -5.52 6.23 -0.35
C ALA A 76 -4.46 7.34 -0.27
N SER A 77 -4.69 8.41 0.49
CA SER A 77 -3.70 9.48 0.73
C SER A 77 -2.43 8.93 1.36
N LYS A 78 -2.56 8.17 2.43
CA LYS A 78 -1.44 7.58 3.16
C LYS A 78 -0.66 6.57 2.34
N LEU A 79 -1.36 5.76 1.54
CA LEU A 79 -0.74 4.82 0.61
C LEU A 79 0.04 5.56 -0.48
N TRP A 80 -0.56 6.62 -1.04
CA TRP A 80 0.10 7.46 -2.04
C TRP A 80 1.34 8.18 -1.50
N ALA A 81 1.26 8.71 -0.27
CA ALA A 81 2.37 9.33 0.44
C ALA A 81 3.56 8.35 0.57
N ARG A 82 3.28 7.10 0.95
CA ARG A 82 4.30 6.04 1.03
C ARG A 82 4.95 5.73 -0.33
N TRP A 83 4.18 5.67 -1.41
CA TRP A 83 4.74 5.42 -2.75
C TRP A 83 5.59 6.56 -3.28
N THR A 84 5.22 7.79 -2.95
CA THR A 84 5.91 8.99 -3.45
C THR A 84 7.00 9.49 -2.51
N GLY A 85 7.18 8.85 -1.34
CA GLY A 85 8.09 9.31 -0.29
C GLY A 85 7.70 10.69 0.28
N GLY A 86 6.46 11.11 0.07
CA GLY A 86 5.94 12.36 0.58
C GLY A 86 5.63 12.21 2.06
N GLU A 87 6.46 12.80 2.92
CA GLU A 87 6.09 13.04 4.31
C GLU A 87 4.84 13.94 4.32
N GLU A 88 3.71 13.42 4.84
CA GLU A 88 2.54 14.26 5.16
C GLU A 88 2.95 15.16 6.35
N SER A 89 3.50 16.35 6.05
CA SER A 89 3.78 17.42 7.01
C SER A 89 2.50 18.11 7.49
#